data_AF-D8K7I8-F1
#
_entry.id   AF-D8K7I8-F1
#
_cell.length_a   1.000
_cell.length_b   1.000
_cell.length_c   1.000
_cell.angle_alpha   90.00
_cell.angle_beta   90.00
_cell.angle_gamma   90.00
#
_symmetry.space_group_name_H-M   'P 1'
#
loop_
_entity.id
_entity.type
_entity.pdbx_description
1 polymer ?
#
loop_
_entity_poly.entity_id
_entity_poly.type
_entity_poly.pdbx_seq_one_letter_code
_entity_poly.pdbx_strand_id
1 'polypeptide(L)'
;MKRSVFVFSDLDDTLLQTQRKCRAPGPLTEAAVDREGRPLSFHSQEQLLLLRLFEACTLIPVTGRNLEALGRIRSPFFSNYRITSHGALVWDTNSALLPEWESTIRGEALIWEPRMQHLLVVIEGYQRAEQVEDLRFRIIYDAGIPVYLSIKGGPKQLSAVEGVVVPLWVQEMGGRFHRNDHNMALLPPYADKARAVKYIMTLIREHCEEPPLFIGMGDSLTDIPFLRACHYALTPQNSQIQQEAWV
;
A
#
# COMPACT_ATOMS: atom_id res chain seq x y z
N MET A 1 -4.95 -30.69 -14.55
CA MET A 1 -3.94 -29.88 -13.84
C MET A 1 -4.56 -28.52 -13.58
N LYS A 2 -4.64 -28.06 -12.32
CA LYS A 2 -5.20 -26.74 -12.02
C LYS A 2 -4.10 -25.71 -12.26
N ARG A 3 -4.20 -24.94 -13.35
CA ARG A 3 -3.39 -23.73 -13.52
C ARG A 3 -3.63 -22.81 -12.33
N SER A 4 -2.57 -22.41 -11.63
CA SER A 4 -2.67 -21.51 -10.48
C SER A 4 -2.71 -20.06 -10.96
N VAL A 5 -3.83 -19.38 -10.70
CA VAL A 5 -4.02 -17.95 -10.99
C VAL A 5 -3.81 -17.17 -9.70
N PHE A 6 -2.88 -16.22 -9.72
CA PHE A 6 -2.56 -15.36 -8.59
C PHE A 6 -2.91 -13.91 -8.95
N VAL A 7 -3.67 -13.27 -8.07
CA VAL A 7 -4.12 -11.89 -8.23
C VAL A 7 -3.42 -11.04 -7.17
N PHE A 8 -2.48 -10.20 -7.58
CA PHE A 8 -1.87 -9.19 -6.71
C PHE A 8 -2.73 -7.94 -6.75
N SER A 9 -3.32 -7.56 -5.61
CA SER A 9 -4.27 -6.45 -5.57
C SER A 9 -3.90 -5.42 -4.52
N ASP A 10 -3.84 -4.16 -4.91
CA ASP A 10 -4.09 -3.07 -3.98
C ASP A 10 -5.54 -3.16 -3.44
N LEU A 11 -5.84 -2.44 -2.36
CA LEU A 11 -7.06 -2.62 -1.58
C LEU A 11 -7.91 -1.36 -1.59
N ASP A 12 -7.41 -0.30 -0.95
CA ASP A 12 -8.12 0.97 -0.80
C ASP A 12 -8.30 1.62 -2.18
N ASP A 13 -9.53 2.01 -2.50
CA ASP A 13 -9.92 2.57 -3.80
C ASP A 13 -9.78 1.61 -5.02
N THR A 14 -9.30 0.37 -4.78
CA THR A 14 -9.28 -0.73 -5.76
C THR A 14 -10.42 -1.74 -5.53
N LEU A 15 -10.38 -2.48 -4.41
CA LEU A 15 -11.38 -3.51 -4.06
C LEU A 15 -12.38 -3.03 -3.00
N LEU A 16 -12.06 -1.98 -2.25
CA LEU A 16 -12.88 -1.42 -1.18
C LEU A 16 -12.56 0.05 -0.99
N GLN A 17 -13.53 0.82 -0.51
CA GLN A 17 -13.33 2.25 -0.26
C GLN A 17 -14.23 2.74 0.85
N THR A 18 -13.87 3.89 1.44
CA THR A 18 -14.75 4.56 2.42
C THR A 18 -16.07 4.96 1.78
N GLN A 19 -17.16 5.01 2.56
CA GLN A 19 -18.51 5.31 2.05
C GLN A 19 -18.58 6.55 1.16
N ARG A 20 -17.90 7.64 1.53
CA ARG A 20 -17.87 8.90 0.76
C ARG A 20 -17.26 8.77 -0.65
N LYS A 21 -16.43 7.75 -0.86
CA LYS A 21 -15.74 7.48 -2.14
C LYS A 21 -16.49 6.46 -3.00
N CYS A 22 -17.48 5.76 -2.45
CA CYS A 22 -18.34 4.87 -3.23
C CYS A 22 -19.23 5.73 -4.16
N ARG A 23 -18.90 5.74 -5.47
CA ARG A 23 -19.71 6.42 -6.49
C ARG A 23 -20.77 5.52 -7.12
N ALA A 24 -20.70 4.21 -6.88
CA ALA A 24 -21.62 3.24 -7.45
C ALA A 24 -23.03 3.38 -6.83
N PRO A 25 -24.11 3.32 -7.64
CA PRO A 25 -25.46 3.31 -7.12
C PRO A 25 -25.77 1.99 -6.40
N GLY A 26 -26.68 2.03 -5.43
CA GLY A 26 -27.18 0.83 -4.74
C GLY A 26 -26.55 0.55 -3.38
N PRO A 27 -26.92 -0.57 -2.75
CA PRO A 27 -26.50 -0.89 -1.39
C PRO A 27 -25.02 -1.25 -1.35
N LEU A 28 -24.34 -0.71 -0.35
CA LEU A 28 -22.94 -1.01 -0.05
C LEU A 28 -22.85 -2.19 0.92
N THR A 29 -21.88 -3.06 0.71
CA THR A 29 -21.59 -4.18 1.62
C THR A 29 -20.33 -3.88 2.41
N GLU A 30 -20.34 -4.12 3.71
CA GLU A 30 -19.19 -3.88 4.56
C GLU A 30 -17.99 -4.74 4.12
N ALA A 31 -16.82 -4.10 3.95
CA ALA A 31 -15.57 -4.74 3.57
C ALA A 31 -14.55 -4.75 4.71
N ALA A 32 -14.50 -3.68 5.51
CA ALA A 32 -13.54 -3.52 6.60
C ALA A 32 -14.07 -2.62 7.71
N VAL A 33 -13.52 -2.80 8.92
CA VAL A 33 -13.87 -2.01 10.10
C VAL A 33 -12.74 -1.11 10.59
N ASP A 34 -13.11 -0.10 11.38
CA ASP A 34 -12.17 0.71 12.16
C ASP A 34 -11.66 -0.03 13.42
N ARG A 35 -10.92 0.67 14.28
CA ARG A 35 -10.38 0.11 15.53
C ARG A 35 -11.45 -0.19 16.57
N GLU A 36 -12.59 0.46 16.49
CA GLU A 36 -13.74 0.26 17.37
C GLU A 36 -14.70 -0.82 16.81
N GLY A 37 -14.36 -1.43 15.68
CA GLY A 37 -15.18 -2.48 15.04
C GLY A 37 -16.36 -1.96 14.23
N ARG A 38 -16.42 -0.64 13.96
CA ARG A 38 -17.48 -0.03 13.16
C ARG A 38 -17.15 -0.11 11.66
N PRO A 39 -18.16 -0.23 10.78
CA PRO A 39 -17.95 -0.21 9.33
C PRO A 39 -17.17 1.04 8.89
N LEU A 40 -16.09 0.84 8.13
CA LEU A 40 -15.23 1.92 7.63
C LEU A 40 -15.13 1.92 6.11
N SER A 41 -14.91 0.74 5.53
CA SER A 41 -14.79 0.56 4.08
C SER A 41 -15.81 -0.44 3.59
N PHE A 42 -16.23 -0.26 2.34
CA PHE A 42 -17.32 -0.98 1.72
C PHE A 42 -16.96 -1.45 0.31
N HIS A 43 -17.63 -2.50 -0.14
CA HIS A 43 -17.71 -2.93 -1.52
C HIS A 43 -18.98 -2.36 -2.18
N SER A 44 -18.89 -1.98 -3.45
CA SER A 44 -20.05 -1.88 -4.33
C SER A 44 -20.53 -3.26 -4.81
N GLN A 45 -21.69 -3.32 -5.46
CA GLN A 45 -22.19 -4.57 -6.03
C GLN A 45 -21.28 -5.09 -7.16
N GLU A 46 -20.73 -4.20 -7.99
CA GLU A 46 -19.79 -4.54 -9.05
C GLU A 46 -18.48 -5.11 -8.50
N GLN A 47 -17.98 -4.54 -7.39
CA GLN A 47 -16.79 -5.09 -6.71
C GLN A 47 -17.06 -6.49 -6.15
N LEU A 48 -18.26 -6.76 -5.61
CA LEU A 48 -18.63 -8.10 -5.18
C LEU A 48 -18.68 -9.10 -6.35
N LEU A 49 -19.19 -8.70 -7.51
CA LEU A 49 -19.17 -9.54 -8.72
C LEU A 49 -17.75 -9.82 -9.19
N LEU A 50 -16.87 -8.83 -9.13
CA LEU A 50 -15.45 -9.01 -9.45
C LEU A 50 -14.77 -9.99 -8.47
N LEU A 51 -15.05 -9.87 -7.17
CA LEU A 51 -14.53 -10.80 -6.17
C LEU A 51 -15.01 -12.24 -6.39
N ARG A 52 -16.26 -12.44 -6.84
CA ARG A 52 -16.76 -13.77 -7.24
C ARG A 52 -15.96 -14.39 -8.39
N LEU A 53 -15.52 -13.57 -9.36
CA LEU A 53 -14.63 -14.06 -10.43
C LEU A 53 -13.29 -14.56 -9.91
N PHE A 54 -12.81 -14.00 -8.79
CA PHE A 54 -11.54 -14.36 -8.17
C PHE A 54 -11.64 -15.46 -7.09
N GLU A 55 -12.82 -16.00 -6.80
CA GLU A 55 -12.98 -17.09 -5.82
C GLU A 55 -12.17 -18.35 -6.20
N ALA A 56 -11.93 -18.57 -7.49
CA ALA A 56 -11.10 -19.66 -7.99
C ALA A 56 -9.59 -19.32 -8.08
N CYS A 57 -9.20 -18.11 -7.66
CA CYS A 57 -7.83 -17.59 -7.72
C CYS A 57 -7.24 -17.46 -6.31
N THR A 58 -5.92 -17.30 -6.26
CA THR A 58 -5.21 -16.92 -5.03
C THR A 58 -5.05 -15.40 -5.00
N LEU A 59 -5.80 -14.72 -4.13
CA LEU A 59 -5.70 -13.28 -3.96
C LEU A 59 -4.60 -12.92 -2.93
N ILE A 60 -3.65 -12.07 -3.34
CA ILE A 60 -2.52 -11.60 -2.54
C ILE A 60 -2.64 -10.08 -2.40
N PRO A 61 -2.86 -9.54 -1.18
CA PRO A 61 -2.98 -8.10 -0.98
C PRO A 61 -1.61 -7.43 -1.09
N VAL A 62 -1.56 -6.27 -1.76
CA VAL A 62 -0.39 -5.43 -1.97
C VAL A 62 -0.71 -4.00 -1.52
N THR A 63 -0.61 -3.74 -0.22
CA THR A 63 -1.25 -2.58 0.42
C THR A 63 -0.28 -1.66 1.16
N GLY A 64 -0.67 -0.39 1.28
CA GLY A 64 -0.03 0.56 2.20
C GLY A 64 -0.36 0.30 3.68
N ARG A 65 -1.41 -0.47 3.97
CA ARG A 65 -1.81 -0.84 5.34
C ARG A 65 -0.72 -1.69 6.01
N ASN A 66 -0.55 -1.54 7.32
CA ASN A 66 0.20 -2.49 8.14
C ASN A 66 -0.60 -3.79 8.37
N LEU A 67 0.02 -4.81 8.97
CA LEU A 67 -0.66 -6.10 9.17
C LEU A 67 -1.91 -5.98 10.05
N GLU A 68 -1.86 -5.18 11.11
CA GLU A 68 -3.02 -4.93 12.00
C GLU A 68 -4.21 -4.30 11.24
N ALA A 69 -3.95 -3.34 10.34
CA ALA A 69 -4.97 -2.71 9.52
C ALA A 69 -5.49 -3.59 8.39
N LEU A 70 -4.64 -4.49 7.87
CA LEU A 70 -5.05 -5.54 6.95
C LEU A 70 -5.99 -6.55 7.65
N GLY A 71 -5.69 -6.93 8.90
CA GLY A 71 -6.51 -7.86 9.70
C GLY A 71 -7.91 -7.36 10.04
N ARG A 72 -8.21 -6.07 9.81
CA ARG A 72 -9.55 -5.49 9.97
C ARG A 72 -10.42 -5.60 8.71
N ILE A 73 -9.88 -6.15 7.62
CA ILE A 73 -10.65 -6.45 6.41
C ILE A 73 -11.41 -7.75 6.65
N ARG A 74 -12.74 -7.67 6.53
CA ARG A 74 -13.66 -8.82 6.66
C ARG A 74 -13.90 -9.51 5.31
N SER A 75 -13.77 -8.77 4.21
CA SER A 75 -13.89 -9.29 2.84
C SER A 75 -12.99 -8.49 1.89
N PRO A 76 -12.30 -9.14 0.93
CA PRO A 76 -12.18 -10.59 0.74
C PRO A 76 -11.25 -11.25 1.77
N PHE A 77 -11.26 -12.58 1.84
CA PHE A 77 -10.33 -13.36 2.67
C PHE A 77 -8.99 -13.59 1.96
N PHE A 78 -7.88 -13.36 2.65
CA PHE A 78 -6.53 -13.55 2.12
C PHE A 78 -5.85 -14.75 2.81
N SER A 79 -5.85 -15.89 2.13
CA SER A 79 -5.33 -17.18 2.63
C SER A 79 -3.85 -17.42 2.31
N ASN A 80 -3.22 -16.52 1.55
CA ASN A 80 -1.87 -16.71 1.03
C ASN A 80 -0.90 -15.63 1.55
N TYR A 81 0.23 -15.43 0.87
CA TYR A 81 1.15 -14.34 1.15
C TYR A 81 0.43 -12.99 1.24
N ARG A 82 0.97 -12.07 2.04
CA ARG A 82 0.47 -10.71 2.18
C ARG A 82 1.62 -9.72 2.07
N ILE A 83 1.44 -8.64 1.32
CA ILE A 83 2.42 -7.57 1.16
C ILE A 83 1.82 -6.32 1.82
N THR A 84 2.46 -5.84 2.89
CA THR A 84 1.97 -4.71 3.70
C THR A 84 2.96 -3.56 3.70
N SER A 85 2.55 -2.43 4.30
CA SER A 85 3.42 -1.29 4.56
C SER A 85 4.14 -0.81 3.29
N HIS A 86 3.37 -0.65 2.21
CA HIS A 86 3.83 -0.22 0.89
C HIS A 86 4.86 -1.15 0.23
N GLY A 87 4.89 -2.42 0.63
CA GLY A 87 5.87 -3.40 0.14
C GLY A 87 7.08 -3.57 1.04
N ALA A 88 7.19 -2.84 2.15
CA ALA A 88 8.29 -3.02 3.08
C ALA A 88 8.26 -4.41 3.75
N LEU A 89 7.08 -4.96 4.01
CA LEU A 89 6.96 -6.26 4.71
C LEU A 89 6.17 -7.27 3.88
N VAL A 90 6.62 -8.52 3.96
CA VAL A 90 6.02 -9.66 3.28
C VAL A 90 5.81 -10.78 4.29
N TRP A 91 4.57 -11.26 4.35
CA TRP A 91 4.12 -12.24 5.33
C TRP A 91 3.73 -13.53 4.64
N ASP A 92 4.03 -14.65 5.30
CA ASP A 92 3.54 -15.97 4.90
C ASP A 92 2.07 -16.18 5.27
N THR A 93 1.56 -17.39 5.05
CA THR A 93 0.18 -17.79 5.36
C THR A 93 -0.15 -17.81 6.85
N ASN A 94 0.86 -17.97 7.71
CA ASN A 94 0.75 -18.00 9.18
C ASN A 94 0.96 -16.62 9.83
N SER A 95 1.05 -15.56 9.02
CA SER A 95 1.33 -14.19 9.49
C SER A 95 2.72 -14.04 10.13
N ALA A 96 3.68 -14.87 9.73
CA ALA A 96 5.10 -14.68 10.01
C ALA A 96 5.79 -13.92 8.87
N LEU A 97 6.77 -13.07 9.19
CA LEU A 97 7.59 -12.43 8.17
C LEU A 97 8.42 -13.47 7.42
N LEU A 98 8.58 -13.29 6.11
CA LEU A 98 9.49 -14.13 5.33
C LEU A 98 10.95 -13.80 5.70
N PRO A 99 11.74 -14.76 6.23
CA PRO A 99 13.03 -14.44 6.85
C PRO A 99 14.04 -13.75 5.95
N GLU A 100 14.16 -14.18 4.68
CA GLU A 100 15.10 -13.59 3.73
C GLU A 100 14.72 -12.15 3.37
N TRP A 101 13.42 -11.91 3.16
CA TRP A 101 12.89 -10.59 2.92
C TRP A 101 13.12 -9.69 4.12
N GLU A 102 12.75 -10.16 5.32
CA GLU A 102 12.94 -9.42 6.58
C GLU A 102 14.40 -9.02 6.78
N SER A 103 15.34 -9.96 6.64
CA SER A 103 16.78 -9.70 6.80
C SER A 103 17.24 -8.58 5.87
N THR A 104 16.82 -8.62 4.61
CA THR A 104 17.13 -7.61 3.60
C THR A 104 16.60 -6.23 4.00
N ILE A 105 15.32 -6.15 4.38
CA ILE A 105 14.67 -4.89 4.75
C ILE A 105 15.27 -4.32 6.03
N ARG A 106 15.60 -5.15 7.03
CA ARG A 106 16.27 -4.69 8.25
C ARG A 106 17.64 -4.08 7.94
N GLY A 107 18.42 -4.71 7.05
CA GLY A 107 19.70 -4.17 6.59
C GLY A 107 19.55 -2.79 5.94
N GLU A 108 18.56 -2.62 5.06
CA GLU A 108 18.28 -1.33 4.42
C GLU A 108 17.72 -0.30 5.40
N ALA A 109 16.91 -0.72 6.38
CA ALA A 109 16.33 0.16 7.40
C ALA A 109 17.40 0.84 8.27
N LEU A 110 18.52 0.17 8.56
CA LEU A 110 19.64 0.77 9.32
C LEU A 110 20.19 2.05 8.66
N ILE A 111 20.11 2.14 7.33
CA ILE A 111 20.60 3.30 6.56
C ILE A 111 19.54 4.41 6.51
N TRP A 112 18.28 4.03 6.45
CA TRP A 112 17.16 4.95 6.16
C TRP A 112 16.44 5.47 7.39
N GLU A 113 16.49 4.76 8.52
CA GLU A 113 15.92 5.26 9.77
C GLU A 113 16.56 6.59 10.20
N PRO A 114 17.89 6.76 10.20
CA PRO A 114 18.50 8.05 10.51
C PRO A 114 18.06 9.18 9.56
N ARG A 115 17.82 8.87 8.29
CA ARG A 115 17.33 9.84 7.29
C ARG A 115 15.90 10.28 7.59
N MET A 116 15.03 9.35 7.96
CA MET A 116 13.67 9.68 8.40
C MET A 116 13.68 10.47 9.72
N GLN A 117 14.54 10.10 10.67
CA GLN A 117 14.71 10.84 11.93
C GLN A 117 15.19 12.28 11.67
N HIS A 118 16.13 12.46 10.73
CA HIS A 118 16.54 13.80 10.31
C HIS A 118 15.37 14.62 9.76
N LEU A 119 14.51 14.03 8.92
CA LEU A 119 13.32 14.74 8.42
C LEU A 119 12.29 15.06 9.51
N LEU A 120 12.15 14.24 10.55
CA LEU A 120 11.32 14.62 11.70
C LEU A 120 11.81 15.95 12.30
N VAL A 121 13.12 16.09 12.52
CA VAL A 121 13.72 17.32 13.05
C VAL A 121 13.49 18.51 12.11
N VAL A 122 13.63 18.31 10.79
CA VAL A 122 13.35 19.35 9.79
C VAL A 122 11.89 19.80 9.84
N ILE A 123 10.95 18.84 9.87
CA ILE A 123 9.51 19.15 9.91
C ILE A 123 9.14 19.84 11.24
N GLU A 124 9.70 19.41 12.37
CA GLU A 124 9.50 20.06 13.66
C GLU A 124 10.01 21.50 13.66
N GLY A 125 11.21 21.73 13.10
CA GLY A 125 11.79 23.07 12.97
C GLY A 125 10.90 23.98 12.13
N TYR A 126 10.43 23.48 10.99
CA TYR A 126 9.49 24.18 10.12
C TYR A 126 8.17 24.50 10.83
N GLN A 127 7.57 23.51 11.50
CA GLN A 127 6.31 23.68 12.22
C GLN A 127 6.39 24.78 13.28
N ARG A 128 7.51 24.85 14.03
CA ARG A 128 7.74 25.89 15.05
C ARG A 128 7.97 27.26 14.44
N ALA A 129 8.79 27.35 13.40
CA ALA A 129 9.13 28.63 12.76
C ALA A 129 7.91 29.28 12.09
N GLU A 130 7.11 28.48 11.38
CA GLU A 130 5.95 28.95 10.62
C GLU A 130 4.62 28.89 11.42
N GLN A 131 4.69 28.52 12.70
CA GLN A 131 3.52 28.38 13.59
C GLN A 131 2.39 27.52 12.99
N VAL A 132 2.75 26.41 12.33
CA VAL A 132 1.78 25.54 11.66
C VAL A 132 1.08 24.65 12.69
N GLU A 133 -0.20 24.92 12.93
CA GLU A 133 -1.05 24.06 13.75
C GLU A 133 -1.52 22.81 12.98
N ASP A 134 -1.94 21.77 13.73
CA ASP A 134 -2.56 20.54 13.22
C ASP A 134 -1.74 19.68 12.24
N LEU A 135 -0.43 19.86 12.18
CA LEU A 135 0.48 18.95 11.50
C LEU A 135 0.92 17.83 12.46
N ARG A 136 0.65 16.58 12.10
CA ARG A 136 1.10 15.39 12.87
C ARG A 136 2.00 14.55 12.00
N PHE A 137 3.18 14.22 12.49
CA PHE A 137 4.12 13.38 11.76
C PHE A 137 4.84 12.41 12.69
N ARG A 138 5.16 11.23 12.15
CA ARG A 138 5.90 10.19 12.86
C ARG A 138 6.45 9.16 11.89
N ILE A 139 7.50 8.47 12.29
CA ILE A 139 7.90 7.22 11.66
C ILE A 139 6.87 6.15 12.04
N ILE A 140 6.40 5.41 11.04
CA ILE A 140 5.53 4.26 11.24
C ILE A 140 6.42 3.05 11.38
N TYR A 141 6.24 2.32 12.48
CA TYR A 141 6.89 1.04 12.71
C TYR A 141 5.87 -0.09 12.53
N ASP A 142 6.26 -1.13 11.81
CA ASP A 142 5.50 -2.37 11.65
C ASP A 142 6.46 -3.53 11.87
N ALA A 143 6.10 -4.50 12.73
CA ALA A 143 7.01 -5.54 13.22
C ALA A 143 8.37 -5.02 13.77
N GLY A 144 8.37 -3.82 14.35
CA GLY A 144 9.58 -3.15 14.85
C GLY A 144 10.53 -2.64 13.75
N ILE A 145 10.10 -2.64 12.49
CA ILE A 145 10.85 -2.08 11.35
C ILE A 145 10.26 -0.70 11.03
N PRO A 146 11.06 0.37 10.89
CA PRO A 146 10.59 1.68 10.46
C PRO A 146 10.23 1.58 8.98
N VAL A 147 8.95 1.63 8.60
CA VAL A 147 8.53 1.34 7.22
C VAL A 147 8.35 2.58 6.36
N TYR A 148 7.96 3.72 6.95
CA TYR A 148 7.85 5.01 6.26
C TYR A 148 7.61 6.15 7.27
N LEU A 149 7.78 7.41 6.84
CA LEU A 149 7.40 8.59 7.62
C LEU A 149 6.02 9.07 7.17
N SER A 150 5.04 9.07 8.09
CA SER A 150 3.68 9.56 7.86
C SER A 150 3.56 11.00 8.31
N ILE A 151 2.95 11.85 7.48
CA ILE A 151 2.65 13.26 7.76
C ILE A 151 1.16 13.46 7.47
N LYS A 152 0.42 13.96 8.45
CA LYS A 152 -1.02 14.24 8.37
C LYS A 152 -1.27 15.70 8.68
N GLY A 153 -2.13 16.31 7.88
CA GLY A 153 -2.54 17.70 8.02
C GLY A 153 -3.61 18.04 6.99
N GLY A 154 -4.08 19.27 6.99
CA GLY A 154 -4.95 19.76 5.92
C GLY A 154 -4.19 19.92 4.59
N PRO A 155 -4.90 20.06 3.46
CA PRO A 155 -4.26 20.19 2.15
C PRO A 155 -3.25 21.34 2.06
N LYS A 156 -3.54 22.48 2.70
CA LYS A 156 -2.63 23.64 2.72
C LYS A 156 -1.35 23.34 3.50
N GLN A 157 -1.46 22.77 4.70
CA GLN A 157 -0.32 22.40 5.53
C GLN A 157 0.56 21.37 4.83
N LEU A 158 -0.04 20.36 4.19
CA LEU A 158 0.71 19.35 3.46
C LEU A 158 1.46 19.94 2.27
N SER A 159 0.86 20.85 1.50
CA SER A 159 1.57 21.52 0.40
C SER A 159 2.74 22.37 0.87
N ALA A 160 2.62 23.01 2.03
CA ALA A 160 3.69 23.82 2.60
C ALA A 160 4.87 22.93 3.06
N VAL A 161 4.57 21.84 3.78
CA VAL A 161 5.60 20.88 4.23
C VAL A 161 6.23 20.13 3.07
N GLU A 162 5.45 19.80 2.03
CA GLU A 162 5.94 19.15 0.81
C GLU A 162 7.10 19.93 0.17
N GLY A 163 6.97 21.26 0.08
CA GLY A 163 8.03 22.13 -0.45
C GLY A 163 9.34 22.09 0.35
N VAL A 164 9.29 21.67 1.62
CA VAL A 164 10.45 21.51 2.49
C VAL A 164 11.02 20.10 2.42
N VAL A 165 10.16 19.08 2.48
CA VAL A 165 10.61 17.69 2.62
C VAL A 165 10.93 17.01 1.29
N VAL A 166 10.25 17.36 0.20
CA VAL A 166 10.44 16.68 -1.09
C VAL A 166 11.84 16.90 -1.68
N PRO A 167 12.42 18.12 -1.67
CA PRO A 167 13.80 18.31 -2.13
C PRO A 167 14.79 17.41 -1.37
N LEU A 168 14.72 17.40 -0.05
CA LEU A 168 15.60 16.58 0.79
C LEU A 168 15.33 15.08 0.59
N TRP A 169 14.07 14.66 0.69
CA TRP A 169 13.71 13.24 0.68
C TRP A 169 13.88 12.60 -0.69
N VAL A 170 13.34 13.24 -1.73
CA VAL A 170 13.26 12.65 -3.07
C VAL A 170 14.53 12.96 -3.85
N GLN A 171 14.94 14.22 -3.91
CA GLN A 171 16.02 14.65 -4.80
C GLN A 171 17.40 14.33 -4.21
N GLU A 172 17.62 14.58 -2.92
CA GLU A 172 18.93 14.33 -2.28
C GLU A 172 19.07 12.90 -1.76
N MET A 173 18.06 12.37 -1.07
CA MET A 173 18.15 11.06 -0.44
C MET A 173 17.75 9.89 -1.35
N GLY A 174 16.90 10.14 -2.36
CA GLY A 174 16.39 9.13 -3.29
C GLY A 174 15.14 8.37 -2.79
N GLY A 175 14.43 8.91 -1.81
CA GLY A 175 13.15 8.38 -1.36
C GLY A 175 12.01 8.66 -2.35
N ARG A 176 10.86 8.05 -2.11
CA ARG A 176 9.61 8.34 -2.83
C ARG A 176 8.61 8.96 -1.88
N PHE A 177 7.60 9.64 -2.40
CA PHE A 177 6.46 10.00 -1.58
C PHE A 177 5.14 9.69 -2.28
N HIS A 178 4.12 9.47 -1.48
CA HIS A 178 2.75 9.35 -1.92
C HIS A 178 1.89 10.33 -1.09
N ARG A 179 0.99 11.03 -1.75
CA ARG A 179 0.12 12.01 -1.10
C ARG A 179 -1.33 11.81 -1.53
N ASN A 180 -2.23 11.94 -0.56
CA ASN A 180 -3.65 12.21 -0.76
C ASN A 180 -4.04 13.47 0.05
N ASP A 181 -5.32 13.86 0.00
CA ASP A 181 -5.82 15.13 0.57
C ASP A 181 -5.34 15.44 2.00
N HIS A 182 -5.21 14.41 2.86
CA HIS A 182 -4.95 14.59 4.30
C HIS A 182 -3.78 13.76 4.82
N ASN A 183 -3.04 13.08 3.95
CA ASN A 183 -1.92 12.24 4.33
C ASN A 183 -0.84 12.25 3.26
N MET A 184 0.40 12.44 3.69
CA MET A 184 1.62 12.27 2.91
C MET A 184 2.46 11.18 3.57
N ALA A 185 2.95 10.24 2.76
CA ALA A 185 3.83 9.16 3.18
C ALA A 185 5.16 9.32 2.46
N LEU A 186 6.26 9.51 3.20
CA LEU A 186 7.61 9.50 2.67
C LEU A 186 8.15 8.07 2.78
N LEU A 187 8.26 7.41 1.63
CA LEU A 187 8.58 5.99 1.48
C LEU A 187 10.08 5.82 1.19
N PRO A 188 10.82 5.08 2.03
CA PRO A 188 12.20 4.71 1.70
C PRO A 188 12.19 3.75 0.51
N PRO A 189 13.30 3.60 -0.24
CA PRO A 189 13.34 2.77 -1.44
C PRO A 189 12.94 1.31 -1.22
N TYR A 190 13.14 0.75 -0.01
CA TYR A 190 12.71 -0.61 0.31
C TYR A 190 11.20 -0.78 0.49
N ALA A 191 10.47 0.30 0.77
CA ALA A 191 9.01 0.30 0.76
C ALA A 191 8.54 0.36 -0.71
N ASP A 192 8.68 -0.78 -1.39
CA ASP A 192 8.43 -0.93 -2.82
C ASP A 192 7.53 -2.14 -3.10
N LYS A 193 6.26 -1.85 -3.43
CA LYS A 193 5.27 -2.85 -3.81
C LYS A 193 5.75 -3.75 -4.95
N ALA A 194 6.41 -3.20 -5.97
CA ALA A 194 6.84 -3.97 -7.13
C ALA A 194 8.00 -4.90 -6.82
N ARG A 195 8.94 -4.47 -5.97
CA ARG A 195 10.02 -5.33 -5.48
C ARG A 195 9.45 -6.51 -4.69
N ALA A 196 8.51 -6.26 -3.78
CA ALA A 196 7.86 -7.30 -2.98
C ALA A 196 7.03 -8.27 -3.84
N VAL A 197 6.27 -7.75 -4.81
CA VAL A 197 5.51 -8.58 -5.76
C VAL A 197 6.43 -9.47 -6.55
N LYS A 198 7.53 -8.94 -7.11
CA LYS A 198 8.51 -9.74 -7.87
C LYS A 198 9.14 -10.85 -7.01
N TYR A 199 9.46 -10.55 -5.75
CA TYR A 199 9.96 -11.56 -4.81
C TYR A 199 8.95 -12.70 -4.60
N ILE A 200 7.69 -12.37 -4.31
CA ILE A 200 6.64 -13.40 -4.16
C ILE A 200 6.40 -14.17 -5.47
N MET A 201 6.46 -13.51 -6.63
CA MET A 201 6.34 -14.21 -7.92
C MET A 201 7.47 -15.23 -8.13
N THR A 202 8.70 -14.95 -7.67
CA THR A 202 9.80 -15.91 -7.70
C THR A 202 9.48 -17.13 -6.83
N LEU A 203 9.07 -16.91 -5.57
CA LEU A 203 8.69 -18.00 -4.66
C LEU A 203 7.54 -18.84 -5.23
N ILE A 204 6.51 -18.20 -5.80
CA ILE A 204 5.38 -18.90 -6.41
C ILE A 204 5.85 -19.79 -7.58
N ARG A 205 6.73 -19.27 -8.45
CA ARG A 205 7.25 -20.05 -9.59
C ARG A 205 8.06 -21.26 -9.15
N GLU A 206 8.76 -21.18 -8.03
CA GLU A 206 9.52 -22.31 -7.47
C GLU A 206 8.62 -23.43 -6.94
N HIS A 207 7.38 -23.11 -6.52
CA HIS A 207 6.46 -24.06 -5.90
C HIS A 207 5.31 -24.52 -6.81
N CYS A 208 5.12 -23.92 -7.97
CA CYS A 208 4.08 -24.32 -8.92
C CYS A 208 4.60 -25.37 -9.91
N GLU A 209 3.85 -26.46 -10.09
CA GLU A 209 4.15 -27.50 -11.09
C GLU A 209 3.96 -26.98 -12.53
N GLU A 210 2.99 -26.09 -12.75
CA GLU A 210 2.73 -25.44 -14.03
C GLU A 210 3.02 -23.94 -13.96
N PRO A 211 3.35 -23.28 -15.10
CA PRO A 211 3.53 -21.84 -15.13
C PRO A 211 2.31 -21.07 -14.58
N PRO A 212 2.47 -20.26 -13.53
CA PRO A 212 1.37 -19.51 -12.92
C PRO A 212 0.92 -18.33 -13.79
N LEU A 213 -0.35 -17.96 -13.68
CA LEU A 213 -0.88 -16.71 -14.26
C LEU A 213 -0.87 -15.62 -13.19
N PHE A 214 -0.25 -14.47 -13.47
CA PHE A 214 -0.24 -13.31 -12.59
C PHE A 214 -1.11 -12.17 -13.14
N ILE A 215 -2.06 -11.71 -12.33
CA ILE A 215 -2.90 -10.55 -12.61
C ILE A 215 -2.63 -9.50 -11.54
N GLY A 216 -2.36 -8.27 -11.94
CA GLY A 216 -2.19 -7.12 -11.04
C GLY A 216 -3.44 -6.26 -11.01
N MET A 217 -3.80 -5.72 -9.84
CA MET A 217 -4.89 -4.76 -9.68
C MET A 217 -4.45 -3.57 -8.83
N GLY A 218 -4.75 -2.35 -9.28
CA GLY A 218 -4.42 -1.14 -8.53
C GLY A 218 -5.07 0.10 -9.12
N ASP A 219 -5.17 1.15 -8.31
CA ASP A 219 -5.81 2.41 -8.67
C ASP A 219 -4.81 3.57 -8.79
N SER A 220 -3.67 3.48 -8.10
CA SER A 220 -2.74 4.57 -7.90
C SER A 220 -1.55 4.52 -8.87
N LEU A 221 -0.98 5.67 -9.25
CA LEU A 221 0.22 5.69 -10.10
C LEU A 221 1.41 4.91 -9.49
N THR A 222 1.48 4.85 -8.16
CA THR A 222 2.50 4.08 -7.44
C THR A 222 2.35 2.57 -7.60
N ASP A 223 1.22 2.08 -8.11
CA ASP A 223 0.96 0.66 -8.32
C ASP A 223 1.44 0.20 -9.70
N ILE A 224 1.54 1.10 -10.68
CA ILE A 224 1.96 0.81 -12.07
C ILE A 224 3.21 -0.09 -12.13
N PRO A 225 4.28 0.14 -11.34
CA PRO A 225 5.46 -0.72 -11.39
C PRO A 225 5.19 -2.20 -11.08
N PHE A 226 4.27 -2.53 -10.16
CA PHE A 226 3.93 -3.94 -9.88
C PHE A 226 2.88 -4.47 -10.86
N LEU A 227 1.96 -3.62 -11.34
CA LEU A 227 1.01 -3.98 -12.39
C LEU A 227 1.75 -4.39 -13.67
N ARG A 228 2.79 -3.64 -14.06
CA ARG A 228 3.67 -3.96 -15.21
C ARG A 228 4.49 -5.23 -15.04
N ALA A 229 4.66 -5.72 -13.82
CA ALA A 229 5.35 -6.98 -13.56
C ALA A 229 4.44 -8.20 -13.77
N CYS A 230 3.11 -8.02 -13.73
CA CYS A 230 2.12 -9.07 -13.94
C CYS A 230 1.86 -9.33 -15.43
N HIS A 231 1.22 -10.45 -15.77
CA HIS A 231 0.86 -10.77 -17.17
C HIS A 231 -0.32 -9.90 -17.65
N TYR A 232 -1.27 -9.63 -16.77
CA TYR A 232 -2.39 -8.72 -17.02
C TYR A 232 -2.49 -7.71 -15.88
N ALA A 233 -3.02 -6.52 -16.19
CA ALA A 233 -3.30 -5.48 -15.22
C ALA A 233 -4.76 -5.04 -15.33
N LEU A 234 -5.39 -4.80 -14.18
CA LEU A 234 -6.73 -4.25 -14.05
C LEU A 234 -6.63 -2.95 -13.25
N THR A 235 -7.39 -1.93 -13.62
CA THR A 235 -7.56 -0.73 -12.81
C THR A 235 -9.05 -0.35 -12.77
N PRO A 236 -9.57 0.13 -11.62
CA PRO A 236 -10.92 0.69 -11.57
C PRO A 236 -11.08 1.87 -12.55
N GLN A 237 -12.26 2.04 -13.12
CA GLN A 237 -12.52 3.13 -14.09
C GLN A 237 -12.32 4.54 -13.50
N ASN A 238 -12.57 4.70 -12.20
CA ASN A 238 -12.46 5.99 -11.49
C ASN A 238 -11.17 6.09 -10.67
N SER A 239 -10.06 5.57 -11.20
CA SER A 239 -8.76 5.53 -10.52
C SER A 239 -7.85 6.71 -10.91
N GLN A 240 -6.78 6.90 -10.15
CA GLN A 240 -5.72 7.85 -10.52
C GLN A 240 -5.06 7.45 -11.84
N ILE A 241 -4.81 6.14 -12.04
CA ILE A 241 -4.23 5.61 -13.28
C ILE A 241 -5.06 5.99 -14.50
N GLN A 242 -6.39 5.86 -14.44
CA GLN A 242 -7.27 6.23 -15.56
C GLN A 242 -7.23 7.72 -15.86
N GLN A 243 -7.12 8.55 -14.83
CA GLN A 243 -7.14 10.00 -14.98
C GLN A 243 -5.81 10.58 -15.48
N GLU A 244 -4.68 9.96 -15.11
CA GLU A 244 -3.35 10.54 -15.32
C GLU A 244 -2.45 9.75 -16.29
N ALA A 245 -2.69 8.45 -16.50
CA ALA A 245 -1.79 7.58 -17.29
C ALA A 245 -2.44 6.88 -18.48
N TRP A 246 -3.75 6.57 -18.43
CA TRP A 246 -4.49 5.88 -19.51
C TRP A 246 -5.44 6.80 -20.28
N VAL A 247 -5.03 8.06 -20.46
CA VAL A 247 -5.73 9.09 -21.24
C VAL A 247 -5.49 8.91 -22.74
#